data_AF-A0A521KBU0-F1
#
_entry.id   AF-A0A521KBU0-F1
#
_cell.length_a   1.000
_cell.length_b   1.000
_cell.length_c   1.000
_cell.angle_alpha   90.00
_cell.angle_beta   90.00
_cell.angle_gamma   90.00
#
_symmetry.space_group_name_H-M   'P 1'
#
loop_
_entity.id
_entity.type
_entity.pdbx_description
1 polymer ?
#
loop_
_entity_poly.entity_id
_entity_poly.type
_entity_poly.pdbx_seq_one_letter_code
_entity_poly.pdbx_strand_id
1 'polypeptide(L)'
;LAAENVRLAQELAAAREAARAVAPAAADAASPDEPEWMALVRLLQDPSPTERWSAVDGLGRVLAGGEAAVVTHLLPMLKDSDTFVRMVAARIFGDAKTVDAVGALIDALEDPEPSVREAALVALRNITARDHGFDPLASEADRAKKVKAWREWWKKAAVDFGVK
;
A
#
# COMPACT_ATOMS: atom_id res chain seq x y z
N LEU A 1 10.25 -21.41 31.89
CA LEU A 1 10.07 -19.95 31.77
C LEU A 1 11.29 -19.26 31.16
N ALA A 2 12.42 -19.06 31.85
CA ALA A 2 13.57 -18.35 31.26
C ALA A 2 14.18 -19.06 30.04
N ALA A 3 14.43 -20.37 30.12
CA ALA A 3 14.99 -21.16 29.01
C ALA A 3 14.06 -21.24 27.79
N GLU A 4 12.75 -21.26 28.03
CA GLU A 4 11.72 -21.32 26.99
C GLU A 4 11.59 -19.99 26.24
N ASN A 5 11.67 -18.87 26.97
CA ASN A 5 11.70 -17.53 26.38
C ASN A 5 12.96 -17.30 25.54
N VAL A 6 14.12 -17.80 25.99
CA VAL A 6 15.37 -17.73 25.22
C VAL A 6 15.27 -18.56 23.94
N ARG A 7 14.70 -19.77 24.02
CA ARG A 7 14.48 -20.61 22.84
C ARG A 7 13.55 -19.94 21.83
N LEU A 8 12.44 -19.36 22.29
CA LEU A 8 11.50 -18.64 21.44
C LEU A 8 12.16 -17.43 20.76
N ALA A 9 12.99 -16.68 21.49
CA ALA A 9 13.72 -15.53 20.94
C ALA A 9 14.75 -15.96 19.88
N GLN A 10 15.42 -17.10 20.08
CA GLN A 10 16.34 -17.68 19.10
C GLN A 10 15.60 -18.19 17.85
N GLU A 11 14.45 -18.83 18.02
CA GLU A 11 13.59 -19.29 16.93
C GLU A 11 13.04 -18.11 16.10
N LEU A 12 12.61 -17.02 16.76
CA LEU A 12 12.19 -15.78 16.10
C LEU A 12 13.35 -15.08 15.36
N ALA A 13 14.53 -15.04 15.96
CA ALA A 13 15.73 -14.49 15.31
C ALA A 13 16.13 -15.31 14.08
N ALA A 14 16.11 -16.64 14.20
CA ALA A 14 16.40 -17.54 13.09
C ALA A 14 15.33 -17.45 11.98
N ALA A 15 14.05 -17.29 12.32
CA ALA A 15 12.99 -17.09 11.35
C ALA A 15 13.11 -15.74 10.62
N ARG A 16 13.58 -14.68 11.30
CA ARG A 16 13.89 -13.37 10.68
C ARG A 16 15.08 -13.45 9.73
N GLU A 17 16.15 -14.12 10.13
CA GLU A 17 17.33 -14.34 9.28
C GLU A 17 17.00 -15.26 8.09
N ALA A 18 16.17 -16.29 8.29
CA ALA A 18 15.68 -17.12 7.21
C ALA A 18 14.78 -16.35 6.24
N ALA A 19 13.88 -15.49 6.74
CA ALA A 19 13.07 -14.61 5.89
C ALA A 19 13.96 -13.62 5.10
N ARG A 20 15.03 -13.11 5.71
CA ARG A 20 16.06 -12.28 5.05
C ARG A 20 16.84 -13.06 3.98
N ALA A 21 17.08 -14.35 4.19
CA ALA A 21 17.78 -15.22 3.23
C ALA A 21 16.89 -15.69 2.08
N VAL A 22 15.56 -15.67 2.25
CA VAL A 22 14.56 -16.00 1.21
C VAL A 22 14.15 -14.76 0.39
N ALA A 23 14.26 -13.56 0.97
CA ALA A 23 14.33 -12.35 0.17
C ALA A 23 15.54 -12.47 -0.78
N PRO A 24 15.40 -12.18 -2.08
CA PRO A 24 16.55 -12.24 -2.98
C PRO A 24 17.65 -11.37 -2.39
N ALA A 25 18.89 -11.86 -2.41
CA ALA A 25 20.09 -11.14 -2.02
C ALA A 25 20.22 -9.87 -2.87
N ALA A 26 19.47 -8.82 -2.53
CA ALA A 26 19.42 -7.56 -3.24
C ALA A 26 20.42 -6.55 -2.65
N ALA A 27 21.51 -7.08 -2.08
CA ALA A 27 22.70 -6.33 -1.70
C ALA A 27 23.84 -6.51 -2.72
N ASP A 28 23.58 -7.15 -3.87
CA ASP A 28 24.45 -6.97 -5.03
C ASP A 28 24.18 -5.58 -5.64
N ALA A 29 25.28 -4.84 -5.82
CA ALA A 29 25.34 -3.41 -6.08
C ALA A 29 24.26 -2.94 -7.08
N ALA A 30 23.54 -1.88 -6.71
CA ALA A 30 22.75 -1.10 -7.64
C ALA A 30 23.62 -0.85 -8.89
N SER A 31 23.10 -1.22 -10.07
CA SER A 31 23.78 -0.86 -11.32
C SER A 31 23.98 0.66 -11.30
N PRO A 32 25.14 1.20 -11.72
CA PRO A 32 25.38 2.64 -11.75
C PRO A 32 24.30 3.44 -12.50
N ASP A 33 23.58 2.78 -13.40
CA ASP A 33 22.51 3.36 -14.23
C ASP A 33 21.10 3.13 -13.66
N GLU A 34 20.95 2.47 -12.51
CA GLU A 34 19.65 2.21 -11.90
C GLU A 34 19.12 3.49 -11.20
N PRO A 35 17.83 3.83 -11.34
CA PRO A 35 17.26 4.96 -10.61
C PRO A 35 17.47 4.80 -9.10
N GLU A 36 17.85 5.88 -8.42
CA GLU A 36 18.18 5.88 -6.98
C GLU A 36 17.06 5.30 -6.11
N TRP A 37 15.81 5.47 -6.53
CA TRP A 37 14.62 4.99 -5.82
C TRP A 37 14.42 3.46 -5.90
N MET A 38 15.15 2.74 -6.75
CA MET A 38 15.08 1.28 -6.80
C MET A 38 15.61 0.60 -5.54
N ALA A 39 16.50 1.26 -4.79
CA ALA A 39 16.87 0.79 -3.46
C ALA A 39 15.65 0.73 -2.51
N LEU A 40 14.73 1.70 -2.62
CA LEU A 40 13.49 1.72 -1.85
C LEU A 40 12.52 0.61 -2.28
N VAL A 41 12.46 0.28 -3.59
CA VAL A 41 11.64 -0.84 -4.08
C VAL A 41 12.02 -2.15 -3.41
N ARG A 42 13.31 -2.40 -3.20
CA ARG A 42 13.80 -3.60 -2.50
C ARG A 42 13.29 -3.65 -1.06
N LEU A 43 13.26 -2.50 -0.37
CA LEU A 43 12.78 -2.38 1.00
C LEU A 43 11.26 -2.59 1.14
N LEU A 44 10.47 -2.50 0.06
CA LEU A 44 9.05 -2.87 0.08
C LEU A 44 8.81 -4.35 0.40
N GLN A 45 9.83 -5.20 0.30
CA GLN A 45 9.77 -6.63 0.65
C GLN A 45 10.46 -6.95 1.98
N ASP A 46 10.92 -5.94 2.73
CA ASP A 46 11.61 -6.16 3.98
C ASP A 46 10.69 -6.83 5.02
N PRO A 47 11.16 -7.80 5.82
CA PRO A 47 10.36 -8.41 6.87
C PRO A 47 9.87 -7.41 7.91
N SER A 48 10.58 -6.31 8.14
CA SER A 48 10.22 -5.23 9.05
C SER A 48 9.15 -4.31 8.44
N PRO A 49 7.95 -4.19 9.04
CA PRO A 49 6.95 -3.23 8.60
C PRO A 49 7.44 -1.78 8.63
N THR A 50 8.37 -1.44 9.54
CA THR A 50 8.97 -0.11 9.64
C THR A 50 9.79 0.23 8.40
N GLU A 51 10.56 -0.73 7.87
CA GLU A 51 11.34 -0.55 6.65
C GLU A 51 10.43 -0.45 5.43
N ARG A 52 9.41 -1.33 5.35
CA ARG A 52 8.40 -1.26 4.28
C ARG A 52 7.65 0.07 4.27
N TRP A 53 7.21 0.54 5.43
CA TRP A 53 6.56 1.85 5.55
C TRP A 53 7.50 2.99 5.13
N SER A 54 8.77 2.95 5.57
CA SER A 54 9.76 3.98 5.21
C SER A 54 9.99 4.00 3.70
N ALA A 55 10.05 2.82 3.08
CA ALA A 55 10.15 2.68 1.64
C ALA A 55 8.93 3.22 0.90
N VAL A 56 7.72 2.95 1.42
CA VAL A 56 6.48 3.53 0.89
C VAL A 56 6.50 5.05 0.97
N ASP A 57 6.85 5.66 2.12
CA ASP A 57 6.96 7.13 2.26
C ASP A 57 7.98 7.72 1.28
N GLY A 58 9.16 7.09 1.19
CA GLY A 58 10.22 7.50 0.28
C GLY A 58 9.76 7.47 -1.18
N LEU A 59 9.21 6.35 -1.65
CA LEU A 59 8.67 6.21 -3.00
C LEU A 59 7.48 7.14 -3.26
N GLY A 60 6.70 7.49 -2.22
CA GLY A 60 5.64 8.49 -2.33
C GLY A 60 6.17 9.89 -2.66
N ARG A 61 7.34 10.27 -2.14
CA ARG A 61 8.02 11.53 -2.51
C ARG A 61 8.53 11.49 -3.94
N VAL A 62 9.05 10.34 -4.38
CA VAL A 62 9.49 10.12 -5.76
C VAL A 62 8.30 10.23 -6.72
N LEU A 63 7.15 9.64 -6.36
CA LEU A 63 5.89 9.77 -7.09
C LEU A 63 5.42 11.23 -7.18
N ALA A 64 5.46 11.96 -6.06
CA ALA A 64 5.11 13.38 -6.03
C ALA A 64 6.05 14.24 -6.90
N GLY A 65 7.27 13.76 -7.14
CA GLY A 65 8.24 14.33 -8.08
C GLY A 65 7.96 14.03 -9.56
N GLY A 66 6.92 13.24 -9.87
CA GLY A 66 6.48 12.96 -11.24
C GLY A 66 6.97 11.63 -11.83
N GLU A 67 7.66 10.80 -11.06
CA GLU A 67 8.12 9.49 -11.52
C GLU A 67 6.97 8.47 -11.48
N ALA A 68 6.22 8.36 -12.57
CA ALA A 68 5.08 7.46 -12.65
C ALA A 68 5.48 5.97 -12.55
N ALA A 69 6.74 5.61 -12.86
CA ALA A 69 7.18 4.22 -12.81
C ALA A 69 7.11 3.60 -11.40
N VAL A 70 7.11 4.41 -10.34
CA VAL A 70 7.00 3.87 -8.96
C VAL A 70 5.61 3.35 -8.62
N VAL A 71 4.56 3.76 -9.36
CA VAL A 71 3.17 3.37 -9.09
C VAL A 71 2.99 1.86 -9.09
N THR A 72 3.60 1.16 -10.05
CA THR A 72 3.52 -0.31 -10.16
C THR A 72 4.12 -1.02 -8.95
N HIS A 73 5.09 -0.41 -8.28
CA HIS A 73 5.72 -0.95 -7.07
C HIS A 73 4.94 -0.60 -5.79
N LEU A 74 4.29 0.56 -5.75
CA LEU A 74 3.48 0.99 -4.60
C LEU A 74 2.10 0.33 -4.54
N LEU A 75 1.51 -0.04 -5.69
CA LEU A 75 0.14 -0.59 -5.75
C LEU A 75 -0.07 -1.83 -4.84
N PRO A 76 0.84 -2.82 -4.81
CA PRO A 76 0.73 -3.97 -3.90
C PRO A 76 0.68 -3.60 -2.42
N MET A 77 1.25 -2.44 -2.04
CA MET A 77 1.36 -2.03 -0.64
C MET A 77 0.01 -1.66 -0.02
N LEU A 78 -1.03 -1.42 -0.83
CA LEU A 78 -2.41 -1.33 -0.38
C LEU A 78 -2.96 -2.64 0.20
N LYS A 79 -2.26 -3.76 0.01
CA LYS A 79 -2.60 -5.09 0.53
C LYS A 79 -1.51 -5.65 1.45
N ASP A 80 -0.61 -4.80 1.93
CA ASP A 80 0.44 -5.20 2.87
C ASP A 80 -0.16 -5.83 4.13
N SER A 81 0.57 -6.77 4.74
CA SER A 81 0.15 -7.43 5.98
C SER A 81 0.04 -6.45 7.15
N ASP A 82 0.83 -5.38 7.14
CA ASP A 82 0.82 -4.34 8.15
C ASP A 82 -0.17 -3.23 7.81
N THR A 83 -1.01 -2.90 8.79
CA THR A 83 -2.05 -1.88 8.69
C THR A 83 -1.51 -0.49 8.39
N PHE A 84 -0.39 -0.10 9.00
CA PHE A 84 0.18 1.23 8.84
C PHE A 84 0.75 1.41 7.43
N VAL A 85 1.37 0.35 6.88
CA VAL A 85 1.85 0.34 5.49
C VAL A 85 0.69 0.53 4.50
N ARG A 86 -0.43 -0.21 4.66
CA ARG A 86 -1.62 -0.05 3.81
C ARG A 86 -2.20 1.35 3.86
N MET A 87 -2.34 1.90 5.06
CA MET A 87 -2.88 3.25 5.28
C MET A 87 -2.01 4.31 4.59
N VAL A 88 -0.69 4.22 4.72
CA VAL A 88 0.24 5.20 4.12
C VAL A 88 0.27 5.07 2.59
N ALA A 89 0.22 3.85 2.06
CA ALA A 89 0.08 3.64 0.61
C ALA A 89 -1.18 4.31 0.06
N ALA A 90 -2.33 4.16 0.74
CA ALA A 90 -3.58 4.80 0.34
C ALA A 90 -3.46 6.33 0.35
N ARG A 91 -2.88 6.90 1.41
CA ARG A 91 -2.64 8.34 1.52
C ARG A 91 -1.79 8.87 0.36
N ILE A 92 -0.66 8.22 0.07
CA ILE A 92 0.27 8.66 -0.99
C ILE A 92 -0.42 8.71 -2.34
N PHE A 93 -1.20 7.70 -2.69
CA PHE A 93 -1.96 7.72 -3.95
C PHE A 93 -3.00 8.83 -4.00
N GLY A 94 -3.65 9.13 -2.87
CA GLY A 94 -4.56 10.27 -2.75
C GLY A 94 -3.87 11.61 -2.94
N ASP A 95 -2.75 11.82 -2.26
CA ASP A 95 -1.98 13.06 -2.28
C ASP A 95 -1.37 13.30 -3.68
N ALA A 96 -0.86 12.26 -4.33
CA ALA A 96 -0.33 12.29 -5.69
C ALA A 96 -1.41 12.26 -6.79
N LYS A 97 -2.69 12.17 -6.41
CA LYS A 97 -3.85 12.05 -7.32
C LYS A 97 -3.69 10.95 -8.37
N THR A 98 -3.17 9.79 -7.96
CA THR A 98 -2.85 8.68 -8.85
C THR A 98 -4.11 7.95 -9.33
N VAL A 99 -4.56 8.28 -10.52
CA VAL A 99 -5.77 7.69 -11.14
C VAL A 99 -5.69 6.16 -11.25
N ASP A 100 -4.52 5.62 -11.59
CA ASP A 100 -4.32 4.17 -11.75
C ASP A 100 -4.58 3.40 -10.44
N ALA A 101 -4.51 4.07 -9.28
CA ALA A 101 -4.76 3.46 -7.98
C ALA A 101 -6.25 3.39 -7.60
N VAL A 102 -7.16 4.07 -8.33
CA VAL A 102 -8.58 4.16 -7.95
C VAL A 102 -9.22 2.79 -7.76
N GLY A 103 -8.98 1.84 -8.66
CA GLY A 103 -9.53 0.48 -8.53
C GLY A 103 -9.09 -0.22 -7.23
N ALA A 104 -7.79 -0.13 -6.90
CA ALA A 104 -7.24 -0.73 -5.69
C ALA A 104 -7.67 0.02 -4.42
N LEU A 105 -7.84 1.33 -4.49
CA LEU A 105 -8.39 2.14 -3.39
C LEU A 105 -9.86 1.81 -3.12
N ILE A 106 -10.66 1.53 -4.16
CA ILE A 106 -12.04 1.04 -3.99
C ILE A 106 -12.05 -0.30 -3.24
N ASP A 107 -11.11 -1.21 -3.54
CA ASP A 107 -10.97 -2.46 -2.79
C ASP A 107 -10.54 -2.21 -1.33
N ALA A 108 -9.67 -1.22 -1.08
CA ALA A 108 -9.23 -0.85 0.27
C ALA A 108 -10.34 -0.25 1.16
N LEU A 109 -11.49 0.14 0.59
CA LEU A 109 -12.69 0.46 1.38
C LEU A 109 -13.28 -0.78 2.10
N GLU A 110 -12.91 -1.99 1.68
CA GLU A 110 -13.30 -3.24 2.34
C GLU A 110 -12.28 -3.71 3.39
N ASP A 111 -11.21 -2.93 3.64
CA ASP A 111 -10.16 -3.30 4.59
C ASP A 111 -10.74 -3.59 5.99
N PRO A 112 -10.24 -4.60 6.72
CA PRO A 112 -10.69 -4.88 8.09
C PRO A 112 -10.47 -3.70 9.04
N GLU A 113 -9.41 -2.90 8.82
CA GLU A 113 -9.07 -1.77 9.68
C GLU A 113 -9.82 -0.49 9.27
N PRO A 114 -10.59 0.15 10.17
CA PRO A 114 -11.23 1.44 9.91
C PRO A 114 -10.31 2.54 9.39
N SER A 115 -9.10 2.68 9.94
CA SER A 115 -8.15 3.72 9.54
C SER A 115 -7.67 3.57 8.09
N VAL A 116 -7.53 2.34 7.60
CA VAL A 116 -7.21 2.08 6.18
C VAL A 116 -8.41 2.44 5.29
N ARG A 117 -9.63 2.08 5.71
CA ARG A 117 -10.85 2.46 4.97
C ARG A 117 -11.02 3.97 4.87
N GLU A 118 -10.73 4.71 5.95
CA GLU A 118 -10.77 6.17 5.96
C GLU A 118 -9.72 6.77 5.02
N ALA A 119 -8.47 6.29 5.07
CA ALA A 119 -7.42 6.75 4.17
C ALA A 119 -7.77 6.49 2.69
N ALA A 120 -8.32 5.31 2.38
CA ALA A 120 -8.81 4.96 1.05
C ALA A 120 -9.95 5.89 0.59
N LEU A 121 -10.91 6.20 1.46
CA LEU A 121 -11.99 7.13 1.15
C LEU A 121 -11.47 8.54 0.86
N VAL A 122 -10.56 9.05 1.69
CA VAL A 122 -9.94 10.37 1.48
C VAL A 122 -9.17 10.39 0.16
N ALA A 123 -8.41 9.36 -0.14
CA ALA A 123 -7.69 9.25 -1.41
C ALA A 123 -8.64 9.25 -2.61
N LEU A 124 -9.72 8.47 -2.56
CA LEU A 124 -10.74 8.45 -3.60
C LEU A 124 -11.40 9.82 -3.78
N ARG A 125 -11.72 10.54 -2.69
CA ARG A 125 -12.24 11.92 -2.75
C ARG A 125 -11.25 12.87 -3.42
N ASN A 126 -9.97 12.77 -3.09
CA ASN A 126 -8.93 13.63 -3.65
C ASN A 126 -8.72 13.41 -5.16
N ILE A 127 -8.82 12.16 -5.62
CA ILE A 127 -8.63 11.78 -7.03
C ILE A 127 -9.90 12.08 -7.85
N THR A 128 -11.07 11.70 -7.33
CA THR A 128 -12.31 11.64 -8.12
C THR A 128 -13.30 12.76 -7.83
N ALA A 129 -13.06 13.56 -6.77
CA ALA A 129 -14.00 14.53 -6.22
C ALA A 129 -15.37 13.90 -5.85
N ARG A 130 -15.39 12.61 -5.49
CA ARG A 130 -16.61 11.86 -5.10
C ARG A 130 -16.45 11.18 -3.77
N ASP A 131 -17.60 10.89 -3.16
CA ASP A 131 -17.69 10.32 -1.82
C ASP A 131 -18.60 9.07 -1.72
N HIS A 132 -19.71 9.05 -2.47
CA HIS A 132 -20.76 8.02 -2.39
C HIS A 132 -21.40 7.83 -1.00
N GLY A 133 -21.14 8.71 -0.02
CA GLY A 133 -21.63 8.59 1.34
C GLY A 133 -21.12 7.33 2.01
N PHE A 134 -19.85 6.98 1.79
CA PHE A 134 -19.22 5.85 2.47
C PHE A 134 -18.91 6.23 3.92
N ASP A 135 -19.36 5.40 4.86
CA ASP A 135 -19.02 5.52 6.27
C ASP A 135 -18.03 4.38 6.62
N PRO A 136 -16.77 4.72 6.98
CA PRO A 136 -15.78 3.73 7.39
C PRO A 136 -16.22 2.89 8.58
N LEU A 137 -17.09 3.38 9.46
CA LEU A 137 -17.49 2.69 10.69
C LEU A 137 -18.85 1.97 10.57
N ALA A 138 -19.57 2.13 9.46
CA ALA A 138 -20.83 1.44 9.20
C ALA A 138 -20.66 -0.09 9.18
N SER A 139 -21.77 -0.83 9.19
CA SER A 139 -21.74 -2.30 9.10
C SER A 139 -21.07 -2.77 7.80
N GLU A 140 -20.48 -3.97 7.80
CA GLU A 140 -19.87 -4.55 6.59
C GLU A 140 -20.86 -4.63 5.43
N ALA A 141 -22.11 -5.03 5.71
CA ALA A 141 -23.17 -5.11 4.70
C ALA A 141 -23.49 -3.74 4.08
N ASP A 142 -23.46 -2.67 4.86
CA ASP A 142 -23.71 -1.32 4.35
C ASP A 142 -22.51 -0.77 3.59
N ARG A 143 -21.29 -1.01 4.09
CA ARG A 143 -20.05 -0.68 3.36
C ARG A 143 -20.00 -1.40 2.01
N ALA A 144 -20.33 -2.68 1.95
CA ALA A 144 -20.35 -3.47 0.71
C ALA A 144 -21.29 -2.89 -0.35
N LYS A 145 -22.47 -2.36 0.04
CA LYS A 145 -23.38 -1.66 -0.89
C LYS A 145 -22.72 -0.41 -1.49
N LYS A 146 -22.00 0.35 -0.67
CA LYS A 146 -21.29 1.56 -1.10
C LYS A 146 -20.09 1.23 -1.97
N VAL A 147 -19.34 0.18 -1.65
CA VAL A 147 -18.22 -0.32 -2.49
C VAL A 147 -18.74 -0.79 -3.85
N LYS A 148 -19.88 -1.50 -3.88
CA LYS A 148 -20.53 -1.88 -5.15
C LYS A 148 -20.88 -0.63 -5.98
N ALA A 149 -21.44 0.42 -5.36
CA ALA A 149 -21.72 1.67 -6.06
C ALA A 149 -20.46 2.35 -6.61
N TRP A 150 -19.35 2.36 -5.84
CA TRP A 150 -18.04 2.82 -6.30
C TRP A 150 -17.54 2.03 -7.51
N ARG A 151 -17.56 0.69 -7.44
CA ARG A 151 -17.12 -0.19 -8.54
C ARG A 151 -17.98 0.00 -9.80
N GLU A 152 -19.29 0.10 -9.66
CA GLU A 152 -20.22 0.30 -10.78
C GLU A 152 -20.05 1.67 -11.45
N TRP A 153 -19.80 2.70 -10.64
CA TRP A 153 -19.49 4.02 -11.15
C TRP A 153 -18.14 4.04 -11.88
N TRP A 154 -17.08 3.48 -11.25
CA TRP A 154 -15.74 3.48 -11.81
C TRP A 154 -15.65 2.75 -13.16
N LYS A 155 -16.38 1.63 -13.32
CA LYS A 155 -16.50 0.92 -14.62
C LYS A 155 -16.94 1.81 -15.78
N LYS A 156 -17.71 2.87 -15.51
CA LYS A 156 -18.21 3.80 -16.54
C LYS A 156 -17.34 5.04 -16.65
N ALA A 157 -16.86 5.54 -15.51
CA ALA A 157 -16.13 6.80 -15.43
C ALA A 157 -14.64 6.69 -15.76
N ALA A 158 -14.02 5.51 -15.64
CA ALA A 158 -12.58 5.33 -15.80
C ALA A 158 -12.03 5.92 -17.12
N VAL A 159 -12.80 5.81 -18.21
CA VAL A 159 -12.46 6.37 -19.53
C VAL A 159 -12.35 7.90 -19.50
N ASP A 160 -13.14 8.58 -18.69
CA ASP A 160 -13.10 10.04 -18.52
C ASP A 160 -11.82 10.48 -17.78
N PHE A 161 -11.20 9.56 -17.03
CA PHE A 161 -9.92 9.76 -16.35
C PHE A 161 -8.71 9.27 -17.18
N GLY A 162 -8.92 8.88 -18.44
CA GLY A 162 -7.84 8.45 -19.34
C GLY A 162 -7.36 7.01 -19.10
N VAL A 163 -8.05 6.24 -18.26
CA VAL A 163 -7.78 4.81 -18.08
C VAL A 163 -8.44 4.05 -19.24
N LYS A 164 -7.64 3.23 -19.94
CA LYS A 164 -8.08 2.45 -21.10
C LYS A 164 -8.72 1.13 -20.71
#